data_AF-A0A9W8JGJ1-F1
#
_entry.id   AF-A0A9W8JGJ1-F1
#
_cell.length_a   1.000
_cell.length_b   1.000
_cell.length_c   1.000
_cell.angle_alpha   90.00
_cell.angle_beta   90.00
_cell.angle_gamma   90.00
#
_symmetry.space_group_name_H-M   'P 1'
#
loop_
_entity.id
_entity.type
_entity.pdbx_description
1 polymer ?
#
loop_
_entity_poly.entity_id
_entity_poly.type
_entity_poly.pdbx_seq_one_letter_code
_entity_poly.pdbx_strand_id
1 'polypeptide(L)'
;MEIRAINGPDAAHPFVGAVGGSAGYNFNSGQLGYTYLSGTGHTPANSPPSFSAGHSIQSLGYNAPAESTVWSVNCLTGAVTGQWTNVDGSQPSTSIFYDPAVDFVGLIGDFNKFVQTFPNEGAYLVTLHFIPNI
;
A
#
# COMPACT_ATOMS: atom_id res chain seq x y z
N MET A 1 1.54 -4.53 11.52
CA MET A 1 2.96 -4.82 11.85
C MET A 1 3.86 -4.13 10.83
N GLU A 2 5.16 -3.99 11.11
CA GLU A 2 6.11 -3.50 10.11
C GLU A 2 6.85 -4.64 9.42
N ILE A 3 7.16 -4.44 8.14
CA ILE A 3 8.10 -5.26 7.38
C ILE A 3 9.27 -4.35 7.03
N ARG A 4 10.49 -4.76 7.36
CA ARG A 4 11.72 -4.00 7.09
C ARG A 4 12.52 -4.66 5.97
N ALA A 5 12.92 -3.87 4.98
CA ALA A 5 13.91 -4.28 3.99
C ALA A 5 15.32 -4.19 4.61
N ILE A 6 16.02 -5.32 4.72
CA ILE A 6 17.37 -5.37 5.33
C ILE A 6 18.45 -4.89 4.35
N ASN A 7 18.29 -5.21 3.06
CA ASN A 7 19.19 -4.83 1.97
C ASN A 7 18.40 -4.14 0.82
N GLY A 8 17.45 -3.29 1.18
CA GLY A 8 16.65 -2.55 0.21
C GLY A 8 17.46 -1.50 -0.54
N PRO A 9 17.01 -1.06 -1.73
CA PRO A 9 17.70 -0.05 -2.53
C PRO A 9 17.68 1.35 -1.91
N ASP A 10 16.80 1.59 -0.93
CA ASP A 10 16.66 2.87 -0.23
C ASP A 10 16.80 2.67 1.29
N ALA A 11 17.94 3.08 1.84
CA ALA A 11 18.21 2.99 3.28
C ALA A 11 17.50 4.07 4.10
N ALA A 12 17.05 5.17 3.49
CA ALA A 12 16.33 6.25 4.16
C ALA A 12 14.87 5.87 4.45
N HIS A 13 14.30 4.97 3.65
CA HIS A 13 12.92 4.49 3.78
C HIS A 13 12.88 2.96 3.93
N PRO A 14 13.32 2.42 5.08
CA PRO A 14 13.63 1.01 5.23
C PRO A 14 12.41 0.10 5.40
N PHE A 15 11.21 0.66 5.56
CA PHE A 15 9.99 -0.12 5.76
C PHE A 15 9.30 -0.36 4.43
N VAL A 16 8.83 -1.59 4.21
CA VAL A 16 7.91 -1.89 3.12
C VAL A 16 6.55 -1.36 3.57
N GLY A 17 6.06 -0.34 2.89
CA GLY A 17 4.80 0.32 3.21
C GLY A 17 4.00 0.61 1.96
N ALA A 18 3.05 1.53 2.08
CA ALA A 18 2.19 1.98 1.01
C ALA A 18 2.12 3.52 0.96
N VAL A 19 1.98 4.08 -0.24
CA VAL A 19 1.91 5.52 -0.52
C VAL A 19 0.61 5.83 -1.23
N GLY A 20 -0.08 6.89 -0.79
CA GLY A 20 -1.36 7.31 -1.35
C GLY A 20 -1.34 7.52 -2.87
N GLY A 21 -2.39 7.07 -3.53
CA GLY A 21 -2.62 7.28 -4.96
C GLY A 21 -2.96 8.73 -5.31
N SER A 22 -2.64 9.13 -6.54
CA SER A 22 -2.84 10.52 -7.02
C SER A 22 -4.32 10.91 -7.15
N ALA A 23 -5.20 9.92 -7.36
CA ALA A 23 -6.64 10.14 -7.47
C ALA A 23 -7.38 10.06 -6.13
N GLY A 24 -6.64 9.89 -5.03
CA GLY A 24 -7.15 9.80 -3.67
C GLY A 24 -6.67 8.54 -2.95
N TYR A 25 -6.77 8.58 -1.62
CA TYR A 25 -6.28 7.53 -0.72
C TYR A 25 -7.23 7.30 0.47
N ASN A 26 -8.53 7.52 0.28
CA ASN A 26 -9.57 7.08 1.22
C ASN A 26 -10.32 5.89 0.63
N PHE A 27 -10.37 4.78 1.37
CA PHE A 27 -10.78 3.46 0.89
C PHE A 27 -12.28 3.19 1.11
N ASN A 28 -13.08 4.21 1.41
CA ASN A 28 -14.52 4.00 1.59
C ASN A 28 -15.16 3.48 0.30
N SER A 29 -16.18 2.65 0.43
CA SER A 29 -16.92 2.10 -0.71
C SER A 29 -17.38 3.21 -1.67
N GLY A 30 -17.19 3.01 -2.98
CA GLY A 30 -17.48 4.00 -4.02
C GLY A 30 -16.44 5.10 -4.20
N GLN A 31 -15.43 5.20 -3.32
CA GLN A 31 -14.28 6.08 -3.50
C GLN A 31 -13.16 5.37 -4.25
N LEU A 32 -12.36 6.15 -4.99
CA LEU A 32 -11.27 5.63 -5.81
C LEU A 32 -9.99 5.34 -5.01
N GLY A 33 -10.00 5.48 -3.69
CA GLY A 33 -8.77 5.43 -2.90
C GLY A 33 -7.94 4.17 -3.16
N TYR A 34 -6.68 4.38 -3.55
CA TYR A 34 -5.69 3.33 -3.76
C TYR A 34 -4.33 3.80 -3.24
N THR A 35 -3.39 2.86 -3.17
CA THR A 35 -1.99 3.13 -2.84
C THR A 35 -1.07 2.29 -3.72
N TYR A 36 0.22 2.63 -3.70
CA TYR A 36 1.27 1.77 -4.24
C TYR A 36 2.31 1.42 -3.18
N LEU A 37 2.83 0.20 -3.25
CA LEU A 37 3.91 -0.25 -2.38
C LEU A 37 5.17 0.58 -2.65
N SER A 38 5.85 0.97 -1.58
CA SER A 38 7.08 1.76 -1.63
C SER A 38 7.91 1.49 -0.38
N GLY A 39 9.19 1.85 -0.42
CA GLY A 39 9.92 2.12 0.82
C GLY A 39 9.29 3.33 1.51
N THR A 40 9.05 3.26 2.82
CA THR A 40 8.51 4.36 3.63
C THR A 40 9.31 4.54 4.93
N GLY A 41 9.17 5.71 5.56
CA GLY A 41 9.48 5.85 6.98
C GLY A 41 8.39 5.22 7.87
N HIS A 42 8.64 5.21 9.18
CA HIS A 42 7.72 4.62 10.17
C HIS A 42 6.42 5.41 10.30
N THR A 43 5.28 4.70 10.35
CA THR A 43 4.02 5.22 10.87
C THR A 43 3.47 4.32 11.98
N PRO A 44 2.88 4.88 13.06
CA PRO A 44 2.25 4.09 14.10
C PRO A 44 1.10 3.21 13.57
N ALA A 45 0.90 2.04 14.17
CA ALA A 45 -0.22 1.18 13.80
C ALA A 45 -1.56 1.91 14.00
N ASN A 46 -2.48 1.76 13.04
CA ASN A 46 -3.81 2.37 13.03
C ASN A 46 -3.81 3.91 13.03
N SER A 47 -2.69 4.56 12.69
CA SER A 47 -2.69 6.01 12.45
C SER A 47 -3.03 6.31 10.99
N PRO A 48 -3.68 7.45 10.69
CA PRO A 48 -3.78 7.95 9.33
C PRO A 48 -2.42 8.07 8.63
N PRO A 49 -2.39 8.10 7.28
CA PRO A 49 -1.16 8.21 6.51
C PRO A 49 -0.49 9.57 6.76
N SER A 50 0.84 9.58 6.80
CA SER A 50 1.62 10.77 7.13
C SER A 50 2.55 11.22 5.99
N PHE A 51 2.58 12.52 5.72
CA PHE A 51 3.58 13.13 4.85
C PHE A 51 4.97 13.16 5.48
N SER A 52 5.06 13.21 6.82
CA SER A 52 6.35 13.23 7.51
C SER A 52 7.09 11.89 7.47
N ALA A 53 6.39 10.80 7.13
CA ALA A 53 7.00 9.48 6.98
C ALA A 53 7.96 9.44 5.78
N GLY A 54 7.72 10.24 4.73
CA GLY A 54 8.48 10.17 3.48
C GLY A 54 8.33 8.82 2.76
N HIS A 55 8.80 8.74 1.52
CA HIS A 55 8.80 7.50 0.76
C HIS A 55 9.77 7.53 -0.43
N SER A 56 10.24 6.34 -0.85
CA SER A 56 11.28 6.20 -1.89
C SER A 56 10.83 6.72 -3.27
N ILE A 57 9.53 6.66 -3.57
CA ILE A 57 8.98 7.17 -4.84
C ILE A 57 8.77 8.69 -4.88
N GLN A 58 9.10 9.45 -3.81
CA GLN A 58 9.07 10.92 -3.85
C GLN A 58 9.98 11.48 -4.94
N SER A 59 11.10 10.80 -5.21
CA SER A 59 12.06 11.13 -6.27
C SER A 59 11.45 11.10 -7.68
N LEU A 60 10.36 10.36 -7.88
CA LEU A 60 9.61 10.30 -9.13
C LEU A 60 8.57 11.42 -9.27
N GLY A 61 8.52 12.36 -8.32
CA GLY A 61 7.56 13.47 -8.30
C GLY A 61 6.22 13.15 -7.62
N TYR A 62 6.08 11.97 -7.01
CA TYR A 62 4.90 11.64 -6.21
C TYR A 62 4.94 12.38 -4.87
N ASN A 63 3.91 13.16 -4.58
CA ASN A 63 3.72 13.83 -3.30
C ASN A 63 2.43 13.34 -2.63
N ALA A 64 2.54 12.26 -1.85
CA ALA A 64 1.42 11.65 -1.15
C ALA A 64 1.85 11.15 0.23
N PRO A 65 0.91 11.00 1.19
CA PRO A 65 1.26 10.50 2.50
C PRO A 65 1.48 8.98 2.45
N ALA A 66 2.23 8.45 3.40
CA ALA A 66 2.61 7.04 3.46
C ALA A 66 2.20 6.37 4.79
N GLU A 67 2.10 5.04 4.78
CA GLU A 67 1.99 4.17 5.96
C GLU A 67 2.93 2.96 5.88
N SER A 68 3.63 2.62 6.96
CA SER A 68 4.48 1.42 7.06
C SER A 68 3.82 0.25 7.77
N THR A 69 2.89 0.51 8.70
CA THR A 69 2.30 -0.50 9.60
C THR A 69 1.05 -1.16 9.06
N VAL A 70 0.91 -1.24 7.73
CA VAL A 70 -0.29 -1.74 7.02
C VAL A 70 -0.39 -3.26 6.94
N TRP A 71 0.67 -3.99 7.30
CA TRP A 71 0.74 -5.44 7.05
C TRP A 71 0.25 -6.27 8.22
N SER A 72 -0.27 -7.46 7.91
CA SER A 72 -0.42 -8.59 8.82
C SER A 72 -0.08 -9.89 8.10
N VAL A 73 0.52 -10.85 8.82
CA VAL A 73 0.88 -12.16 8.27
C VAL A 73 0.21 -13.25 9.11
N ASN A 74 -0.52 -14.13 8.46
CA ASN A 74 -0.99 -15.36 9.07
C ASN A 74 0.17 -16.35 9.11
N CYS A 75 0.77 -16.56 10.28
CA CYS A 75 1.94 -17.43 10.43
C CYS A 75 1.68 -18.92 10.14
N LEU A 76 0.42 -19.36 10.06
CA LEU A 76 0.07 -20.75 9.72
C LEU A 76 0.02 -20.96 8.20
N THR A 77 -0.50 -19.98 7.46
CA THR A 77 -0.72 -20.09 6.01
C THR A 77 0.26 -19.29 5.16
N GLY A 78 1.05 -18.42 5.80
CA GLY A 78 1.88 -17.42 5.14
C GLY A 78 1.08 -16.29 4.49
N ALA A 79 -0.26 -16.29 4.54
CA ALA A 79 -1.06 -15.27 3.87
C ALA A 79 -0.76 -13.88 4.44
N VAL A 80 -0.46 -12.93 3.55
CA VAL A 80 -0.20 -11.53 3.90
C VAL A 80 -1.42 -10.70 3.51
N THR A 81 -1.92 -9.92 4.47
CA THR A 81 -3.02 -8.97 4.26
C THR A 81 -2.54 -7.54 4.49
N GLY A 82 -3.10 -6.61 3.73
CA GLY A 82 -2.94 -5.17 3.93
C GLY A 82 -4.17 -4.57 4.61
N GLN A 83 -3.96 -3.54 5.42
CA GLN A 83 -5.01 -2.70 5.99
C GLN A 83 -4.55 -1.25 5.93
N TRP A 84 -5.23 -0.44 5.13
CA TRP A 84 -5.00 1.01 5.06
C TRP A 84 -5.87 1.75 6.07
N THR A 85 -5.38 2.86 6.61
CA THR A 85 -6.13 3.73 7.53
C THR A 85 -6.50 5.01 6.80
N ASN A 86 -7.79 5.33 6.72
CA ASN A 86 -8.22 6.59 6.10
C ASN A 86 -7.80 7.81 6.94
N VAL A 87 -7.91 9.00 6.34
CA VAL A 87 -7.61 10.27 7.01
C VAL A 87 -8.45 10.49 8.28
N ASP A 88 -9.68 9.97 8.29
CA ASP A 88 -10.59 10.03 9.44
C ASP A 88 -10.36 8.92 10.47
N GLY A 89 -9.34 8.07 10.27
CA GLY A 89 -9.02 6.94 11.13
C GLY A 89 -9.85 5.67 10.86
N SER A 90 -10.80 5.70 9.91
CA SER A 90 -11.55 4.51 9.54
C SER A 90 -10.67 3.49 8.80
N GLN A 91 -11.01 2.21 8.92
CA GLN A 91 -10.27 1.11 8.29
C GLN A 91 -11.23 0.24 7.46
N PRO A 92 -11.65 0.71 6.26
CA PRO A 92 -12.48 -0.10 5.36
C PRO A 92 -11.77 -1.35 4.86
N SER A 93 -12.53 -2.25 4.22
CA SER A 93 -11.97 -3.43 3.57
C SER A 93 -10.89 -3.03 2.56
N THR A 94 -9.75 -3.71 2.63
CA THR A 94 -8.59 -3.47 1.79
C THR A 94 -8.26 -4.73 1.00
N SER A 95 -8.07 -4.57 -0.31
CA SER A 95 -7.57 -5.63 -1.20
C SER A 95 -6.17 -5.28 -1.71
N ILE A 96 -5.42 -6.29 -2.14
CA ILE A 96 -4.12 -6.10 -2.81
C ILE A 96 -4.34 -6.29 -4.30
N PHE A 97 -3.77 -5.40 -5.10
CA PHE A 97 -3.82 -5.49 -6.56
C PHE A 97 -2.42 -5.34 -7.15
N TYR A 98 -2.28 -5.81 -8.39
CA TYR A 98 -1.12 -5.55 -9.23
C TYR A 98 -1.59 -4.79 -10.47
N ASP A 99 -0.86 -3.72 -10.79
CA ASP A 99 -1.05 -2.89 -11.97
C ASP A 99 0.10 -3.15 -12.96
N PRO A 100 -0.16 -3.91 -14.05
CA PRO A 100 0.88 -4.26 -15.00
C PRO A 100 1.33 -3.09 -15.89
N ALA A 101 0.55 -2.02 -16.01
CA ALA A 101 0.89 -0.89 -16.87
C ALA A 101 1.97 0.01 -16.24
N VAL A 102 2.01 0.07 -14.91
CA VAL A 102 3.07 0.75 -14.14
C VAL A 102 4.02 -0.19 -13.40
N ASP A 103 3.79 -1.52 -13.46
CA ASP A 103 4.57 -2.58 -12.79
C ASP A 103 4.58 -2.44 -11.25
N PHE A 104 3.46 -2.01 -10.67
CA PHE A 104 3.36 -1.73 -9.25
C PHE A 104 2.35 -2.65 -8.56
N VAL A 105 2.67 -3.05 -7.33
CA VAL A 105 1.70 -3.65 -6.40
C VAL A 105 1.10 -2.52 -5.55
N GLY A 106 -0.16 -2.63 -5.19
CA GLY A 106 -0.86 -1.62 -4.40
C GLY A 106 -1.92 -2.18 -3.46
N LEU A 107 -2.43 -1.31 -2.59
CA LEU A 107 -3.63 -1.58 -1.78
C LEU A 107 -4.79 -0.77 -2.33
N ILE A 108 -6.01 -1.29 -2.21
CA ILE A 108 -7.19 -0.63 -2.75
C ILE A 108 -8.46 -0.89 -1.94
N GLY A 109 -9.30 0.14 -1.82
CA GLY A 109 -10.61 0.05 -1.15
C GLY A 109 -11.72 -0.46 -2.06
N ASP A 110 -11.79 0.06 -3.29
CA ASP A 110 -12.80 -0.32 -4.29
C ASP A 110 -12.15 -0.59 -5.65
N PHE A 111 -11.84 -1.87 -5.89
CA PHE A 111 -11.19 -2.30 -7.12
C PHE A 111 -12.07 -2.11 -8.37
N ASN A 112 -13.39 -2.25 -8.24
CA ASN A 112 -14.30 -2.01 -9.36
C ASN A 112 -14.29 -0.54 -9.77
N LYS A 113 -14.23 0.37 -8.80
CA LYS A 113 -14.11 1.81 -9.05
C LYS A 113 -12.80 2.16 -9.75
N PHE A 114 -11.71 1.49 -9.38
CA PHE A 114 -10.42 1.62 -10.05
C PHE A 114 -10.48 1.21 -11.51
N VAL A 115 -10.95 -0.01 -11.82
CA VAL A 115 -11.06 -0.50 -13.20
C VAL A 115 -12.01 0.35 -14.04
N GLN A 116 -13.08 0.90 -13.47
CA GLN A 116 -13.97 1.84 -14.17
C GLN A 116 -13.28 3.17 -14.50
N THR A 117 -12.39 3.64 -13.62
CA THR A 117 -11.70 4.92 -13.79
C THR A 117 -10.49 4.78 -14.71
N PHE A 118 -9.78 3.66 -14.62
CA PHE A 118 -8.56 3.36 -15.35
C PHE A 118 -8.71 2.04 -16.15
N PRO A 119 -9.58 2.01 -17.17
CA PRO A 119 -9.92 0.76 -17.88
C PRO A 119 -8.77 0.15 -18.68
N ASN A 120 -7.68 0.90 -18.91
CA ASN A 120 -6.56 0.48 -19.75
C ASN A 120 -5.34 0.01 -18.94
N GLU A 121 -5.36 0.09 -17.60
CA GLU A 121 -4.22 -0.33 -16.76
C GLU A 121 -4.09 -1.86 -16.72
N GLY A 122 -5.19 -2.59 -16.99
CA GLY A 122 -5.18 -4.06 -16.94
C GLY A 122 -4.94 -4.62 -15.53
N ALA A 123 -5.14 -3.81 -14.49
CA ALA A 123 -4.96 -4.21 -13.10
C ALA A 123 -5.82 -5.42 -12.71
N TYR A 124 -5.34 -6.22 -11.75
CA TYR A 124 -6.06 -7.36 -11.19
C TYR A 124 -5.73 -7.59 -9.71
N LEU A 125 -6.67 -8.19 -8.98
CA LEU A 125 -6.47 -8.55 -7.57
C LEU A 125 -5.47 -9.69 -7.43
N VAL A 126 -4.62 -9.60 -6.41
CA VAL A 126 -3.60 -10.60 -6.09
C VAL A 126 -3.62 -10.96 -4.61
N THR A 127 -3.01 -12.09 -4.27
CA THR A 127 -2.74 -12.48 -2.88
C THR A 127 -1.24 -12.60 -2.70
N LEU A 128 -0.74 -12.07 -1.59
CA LEU A 128 0.66 -12.19 -1.21
C LEU A 128 0.84 -13.29 -0.17
N HIS A 129 1.89 -14.08 -0.31
CA HIS A 129 2.29 -15.10 0.65
C HIS A 129 3.72 -14.86 1.11
N PHE A 130 3.92 -14.79 2.42
CA PHE A 130 5.24 -14.79 3.04
C PHE A 130 5.79 -16.21 3.00
N ILE A 131 6.94 -16.37 2.33
CA ILE A 131 7.68 -17.62 2.29
C ILE A 131 8.91 -17.45 3.20
N PRO A 132 8.94 -18.11 4.37
CA PRO A 132 10.12 -18.07 5.23
C PRO A 132 11.30 -18.74 4.52
N ASN A 133 12.48 -18.11 4.62
CA ASN A 133 13.72 -18.77 4.21
C ASN A 133 13.99 -19.92 5.19
N ILE A 134 14.12 -21.14 4.65
CA ILE A 134 14.53 -22.34 5.36
C ILE A 134 16.05 -22.40 5.44
#